data_AF-A0A7V9U551-F1
#
_entry.id   AF-A0A7V9U551-F1
#
_cell.length_a   1.000
_cell.length_b   1.000
_cell.length_c   1.000
_cell.angle_alpha   90.00
_cell.angle_beta   90.00
_cell.angle_gamma   90.00
#
_symmetry.space_group_name_H-M   'P 1'
#
loop_
_entity.id
_entity.type
_entity.pdbx_description
1 polymer ?
#
loop_
_entity_poly.entity_id
_entity_poly.type
_entity_poly.pdbx_seq_one_letter_code
_entity_poly.pdbx_strand_id
1 'polypeptide(L)'
;ITHADGSGRLQTVSQRTNPRYYKLIKEFQAITGVPVLLNTSFNENEPIVDTPQQALDCFLRTRMDVLVVNNTVIRRHGVEEVRLDSNFPG
;
A
#
# COMPACT_ATOMS: atom_id res chain seq x y z
N ILE A 1 -14.36 4.31 5.23
CA ILE A 1 -14.02 5.63 4.67
C ILE A 1 -15.29 6.22 4.14
N THR A 2 -15.70 7.31 4.75
CA THR A 2 -16.83 8.12 4.34
C THR A 2 -16.38 8.97 3.15
N HIS A 3 -17.04 8.83 2.00
CA HIS A 3 -17.10 9.91 1.02
C HIS A 3 -17.69 11.16 1.71
N ALA A 4 -17.60 12.34 1.08
CA ALA A 4 -18.14 13.59 1.63
C ALA A 4 -19.65 13.54 1.97
N ASP A 5 -20.33 12.44 1.60
CA ASP A 5 -21.72 12.08 1.89
C ASP A 5 -21.91 11.09 3.06
N GLY A 6 -20.84 10.72 3.78
CA GLY A 6 -20.91 9.79 4.92
C GLY A 6 -20.96 8.30 4.53
N SER A 7 -20.90 7.96 3.24
CA SER A 7 -20.98 6.56 2.79
C SER A 7 -19.61 5.92 2.61
N GLY A 8 -19.44 4.70 3.12
CA GLY A 8 -18.28 3.86 2.86
C GLY A 8 -18.71 2.46 2.46
N ARG A 9 -18.07 1.87 1.45
CA ARG A 9 -18.35 0.50 1.05
C ARG A 9 -17.64 -0.46 2.00
N LEU A 10 -18.39 -1.06 2.92
CA LEU A 10 -17.86 -2.08 3.83
C LEU A 10 -17.65 -3.39 3.06
N GLN A 11 -16.42 -3.89 3.07
CA GLN A 11 -16.09 -5.23 2.58
C GLN A 11 -15.73 -6.13 3.76
N THR A 12 -16.52 -7.18 3.99
CA THR A 12 -16.22 -8.16 5.05
C THR A 12 -15.30 -9.25 4.51
N VAL A 13 -14.22 -9.54 5.24
CA VAL A 13 -13.27 -10.62 4.93
C VAL A 13 -13.42 -11.73 5.97
N SER A 14 -13.58 -12.97 5.52
CA SER A 14 -13.66 -14.14 6.41
C SER A 14 -12.41 -15.00 6.28
N GLN A 15 -12.02 -15.66 7.38
CA GLN A 15 -10.90 -16.60 7.37
C GLN A 15 -11.09 -17.74 6.36
N ARG A 16 -12.34 -18.18 6.16
CA ARG A 16 -12.68 -19.27 5.23
C ARG A 16 -12.49 -18.85 3.77
N THR A 17 -12.82 -17.61 3.40
CA THR A 17 -12.79 -17.14 2.01
C THR A 17 -11.47 -16.51 1.61
N ASN A 18 -10.76 -15.86 2.53
CA ASN A 18 -9.46 -15.27 2.27
C ASN A 18 -8.58 -15.32 3.54
N PRO A 19 -7.96 -16.47 3.85
CA PRO A 19 -7.22 -16.67 5.10
C PRO A 19 -6.01 -15.75 5.23
N ARG A 20 -5.31 -15.45 4.13
CA ARG A 20 -4.15 -14.55 4.14
C ARG A 20 -4.57 -13.12 4.48
N TYR A 21 -5.63 -12.62 3.84
CA TYR A 21 -6.09 -11.24 4.08
C TYR A 21 -6.73 -11.10 5.46
N TYR A 22 -7.47 -12.13 5.92
CA TYR A 22 -7.98 -12.19 7.29
C TYR A 22 -6.85 -12.13 8.32
N LYS A 23 -5.78 -12.91 8.13
CA LYS A 23 -4.61 -12.86 9.02
C LYS A 23 -3.99 -11.47 9.04
N LEU A 24 -3.82 -10.82 7.89
CA LEU A 24 -3.30 -9.45 7.82
C LEU A 24 -4.14 -8.48 8.66
N ILE A 25 -5.47 -8.50 8.52
CA ILE A 25 -6.38 -7.64 9.30
C ILE A 25 -6.27 -7.96 10.80
N LYS A 26 -6.15 -9.24 11.17
CA LYS A 26 -6.00 -9.67 12.56
C LYS A 26 -4.67 -9.20 13.18
N GLU A 27 -3.56 -9.30 12.47
CA GLU A 27 -2.27 -8.77 12.93
C GLU A 27 -2.31 -7.24 13.03
N PHE A 28 -2.95 -6.57 12.07
CA PHE A 28 -3.15 -5.13 12.12
C PHE A 28 -3.98 -4.69 13.34
N GLN A 29 -5.03 -5.46 13.69
CA GLN A 29 -5.79 -5.25 14.93
C GLN A 29 -4.93 -5.44 16.17
N ALA A 30 -4.06 -6.46 16.21
CA ALA A 30 -3.20 -6.71 17.36
C ALA A 30 -2.24 -5.53 17.63
N ILE A 31 -1.82 -4.83 16.56
CA ILE A 31 -0.91 -3.67 16.65
C ILE A 31 -1.67 -2.38 16.96
N THR A 32 -2.82 -2.15 16.31
CA THR A 32 -3.50 -0.84 16.31
C THR A 32 -4.76 -0.79 17.16
N GLY A 33 -5.29 -1.93 17.59
CA GLY A 33 -6.61 -2.08 18.21
C GLY A 33 -7.77 -2.04 17.21
N VAL A 34 -7.54 -1.72 15.93
CA VAL A 34 -8.59 -1.51 14.92
C VAL A 34 -8.51 -2.58 13.82
N PRO A 35 -9.53 -3.43 13.64
CA PRO A 35 -9.52 -4.50 12.63
C PRO A 35 -10.00 -4.02 11.25
N VAL A 36 -9.53 -2.87 10.77
CA VAL A 36 -9.98 -2.27 9.51
C VAL A 36 -8.79 -1.77 8.70
N LEU A 37 -8.74 -2.17 7.42
CA LEU A 37 -7.78 -1.67 6.45
C LEU A 37 -8.48 -0.84 5.39
N LEU A 38 -7.81 0.20 4.91
CA LEU A 38 -8.21 0.88 3.69
C LEU A 38 -7.80 0.02 2.49
N ASN A 39 -8.79 -0.50 1.76
CA ASN A 39 -8.58 -1.19 0.50
C ASN A 39 -8.96 -0.25 -0.67
N THR A 40 -7.98 0.12 -1.48
CA THR A 40 -8.18 0.89 -2.72
C THR A 40 -7.68 0.07 -3.90
N SER A 41 -8.13 0.37 -5.12
CA SER A 41 -7.64 -0.29 -6.32
C SER A 41 -6.13 -0.09 -6.47
N PHE A 42 -5.42 -1.16 -6.78
CA PHE A 42 -4.01 -1.07 -7.14
C PHE A 42 -3.90 -0.79 -8.64
N ASN A 43 -4.00 0.49 -8.99
CA ASN A 43 -3.85 0.99 -10.35
C ASN A 43 -3.38 2.46 -10.35
N GLU A 44 -2.82 2.89 -11.48
CA GLU A 44 -2.45 4.29 -11.73
C GLU A 44 -2.97 4.65 -13.14
N ASN A 45 -4.23 5.07 -13.23
CA ASN A 45 -4.94 5.44 -14.47
C ASN A 45 -4.99 4.37 -15.60
N GLU A 46 -4.58 3.14 -15.29
CA GLU A 46 -4.54 1.96 -16.18
C GLU A 46 -5.42 0.83 -15.61
N PRO A 47 -5.72 -0.25 -16.37
CA PRO A 47 -6.42 -1.42 -15.84
C PRO A 47 -5.74 -1.97 -14.58
N ILE A 48 -6.52 -2.63 -13.71
CA ILE A 48 -6.02 -3.23 -12.46
C ILE A 48 -4.84 -4.15 -12.79
N VAL A 49 -3.76 -4.02 -12.01
CA VAL A 49 -2.57 -4.86 -12.11
C VAL A 49 -2.95 -6.34 -12.08
N ASP A 50 -2.52 -7.10 -13.08
CA ASP A 50 -2.81 -8.55 -13.22
C ASP A 50 -1.53 -9.40 -13.21
N THR A 51 -0.36 -8.78 -13.41
CA THR A 51 0.95 -9.46 -13.43
C THR A 51 1.92 -8.87 -12.41
N PRO A 52 2.89 -9.65 -11.89
CA PRO A 52 3.94 -9.13 -11.02
C PRO A 52 4.75 -7.99 -11.65
N GLN A 53 4.96 -8.02 -12.97
CA GLN A 53 5.66 -6.97 -13.70
C GLN A 53 4.87 -5.66 -13.64
N GLN A 54 3.57 -5.69 -13.94
CA GLN A 54 2.69 -4.53 -13.81
C GLN A 54 2.64 -4.00 -12.37
N ALA A 55 2.68 -4.87 -11.36
CA ALA A 55 2.72 -4.48 -9.95
C ALA A 55 3.99 -3.69 -9.64
N LEU A 56 5.13 -4.16 -10.15
CA LEU A 56 6.42 -3.49 -10.00
C LEU A 56 6.43 -2.15 -10.72
N ASP A 57 5.97 -2.11 -11.97
CA ASP A 57 5.93 -0.88 -12.78
C ASP A 57 5.02 0.19 -12.13
N CYS A 58 3.86 -0.21 -11.60
CA CYS A 58 2.97 0.68 -10.84
C CYS A 58 3.61 1.14 -9.51
N PHE A 59 4.26 0.23 -8.78
CA PHE A 59 4.98 0.58 -7.55
C PHE A 59 6.10 1.58 -7.80
N LEU A 60 6.85 1.45 -8.91
CA LEU A 60 7.95 2.34 -9.27
C LEU A 60 7.47 3.75 -9.63
N ARG A 61 6.33 3.88 -10.32
CA ARG A 61 5.72 5.17 -10.70
C ARG A 61 5.02 5.89 -9.55
N THR A 62 4.50 5.15 -8.58
CA THR A 62 3.79 5.71 -7.43
C THR A 62 4.71 6.00 -6.24
N ARG A 63 4.20 6.72 -5.24
CA ARG A 63 4.89 7.01 -3.98
C ARG A 63 4.62 5.96 -2.89
N MET A 64 4.33 4.72 -3.27
CA MET A 64 4.14 3.64 -2.30
C MET A 64 5.48 3.29 -1.60
N ASP A 65 5.41 3.01 -0.30
CA ASP A 65 6.58 2.67 0.50
C ASP A 65 6.99 1.20 0.37
N VAL A 66 6.00 0.31 0.28
CA VAL A 66 6.17 -1.15 0.29
C VAL A 66 5.25 -1.82 -0.73
N LEU A 67 5.80 -2.74 -1.51
CA LEU A 67 5.07 -3.67 -2.36
C LEU A 67 5.28 -5.09 -1.86
N VAL A 68 4.19 -5.83 -1.65
CA VAL A 68 4.22 -7.25 -1.28
C VAL A 68 3.62 -8.07 -2.40
N VAL A 69 4.42 -8.94 -3.02
CA VAL A 69 3.96 -9.88 -4.06
C VAL A 69 4.27 -11.29 -3.60
N ASN A 70 3.24 -12.09 -3.35
CA ASN A 70 3.36 -13.43 -2.79
C ASN A 70 4.16 -13.45 -1.47
N ASN A 71 5.39 -13.96 -1.51
CA ASN A 71 6.28 -14.08 -0.35
C ASN A 71 7.48 -13.12 -0.46
N THR A 72 7.43 -12.19 -1.41
CA THR A 72 8.47 -11.20 -1.66
C THR A 72 7.99 -9.83 -1.15
N VAL A 73 8.85 -9.15 -0.40
CA VAL A 73 8.63 -7.80 0.10
C VAL A 73 9.65 -6.87 -0.55
N ILE A 74 9.17 -5.85 -1.24
CA ILE A 74 9.97 -4.80 -1.87
C ILE A 74 9.73 -3.53 -1.08
N ARG A 75 10.80 -2.86 -0.66
CA ARG A 75 10.74 -1.60 0.08
C ARG A 75 11.46 -0.54 -0.72
N ARG A 76 10.87 0.66 -0.79
CA ARG A 76 11.57 1.81 -1.34
C ARG A 76 12.58 2.29 -0.30
N HIS A 77 13.87 2.23 -0.65
CA HIS A 77 14.90 2.91 0.12
C HIS A 77 14.81 4.40 -0.24
N GLY A 78 14.62 5.25 0.77
CA GLY A 78 14.51 6.69 0.56
C GLY A 78 15.74 7.23 -0.15
N VAL A 79 15.53 8.23 -1.02
CA VAL A 79 16.61 9.12 -1.43
C VAL A 79 16.84 10.03 -0.24
N GLU A 80 18.00 9.97 0.41
CA GLU A 80 18.40 11.07 1.30
C GLU A 80 18.40 12.34 0.45
N GLU A 81 17.58 13.32 0.78
CA GLU A 81 17.76 14.67 0.26
C GLU A 81 19.15 15.11 0.71
N VAL A 82 20.12 15.03 -0.20
CA VAL A 82 21.39 15.73 -0.04
C VAL A 82 21.03 17.20 -0.10
N ARG A 83 20.86 17.81 1.09
CA ARG A 83 20.87 19.26 1.21
C ARG A 83 22.24 19.69 0.71
N LEU A 84 22.27 20.31 -0.47
CA LEU A 84 23.42 21.10 -0.86
C LEU A 84 23.46 22.27 0.12
N ASP A 85 24.26 22.13 1.18
CA ASP A 85 24.58 23.24 2.07
C ASP A 85 25.04 24.40 1.18
N SER A 86 24.46 25.58 1.37
CA SER A 86 24.69 26.79 0.59
C SER A 86 26.10 27.38 0.70
N ASN A 87 27.10 26.57 1.08
CA ASN A 87 28.50 26.92 1.20
C ASN A 87 29.32 26.55 -0.06
N PHE A 88 28.75 26.76 -1.24
CA PHE A 88 29.57 26.89 -2.46
C PHE A 88 30.10 28.33 -2.52
N PRO A 89 31.39 28.60 -2.24
CA PRO A 89 31.98 29.87 -2.63
C PRO A 89 32.05 29.88 -4.17
N GLY A 90 31.51 30.95 -4.76
CA GLY A 90 31.59 31.21 -6.20
C GLY A 90 33.00 31.44 -6.71
#